data_AF-A0A5C9EX23-F1
#
_entry.id   AF-A0A5C9EX23-F1
#
_cell.length_a   1.000
_cell.length_b   1.000
_cell.length_c   1.000
_cell.angle_alpha   90.00
_cell.angle_beta   90.00
_cell.angle_gamma   90.00
#
_symmetry.space_group_name_H-M   'P 1'
#
loop_
_entity.id
_entity.type
_entity.pdbx_description
1 polymer ?
#
loop_
_entity_poly.entity_id
_entity_poly.type
_entity_poly.pdbx_seq_one_letter_code
_entity_poly.pdbx_strand_id
1 'polypeptide(L)' 'MRCKIYEFRPQGCHCYPLVYDIEINQYVLDKDCPNPRLFLKNRNKISITRIVLKEYLEKDLKIIRGDTHGPLRKIRE' A
#
# COMPACT_ATOMS: atom_id res chain seq x y z
N MET A 1 -13.04 -3.47 17.79
CA MET A 1 -14.16 -3.11 16.90
C MET A 1 -14.07 -3.97 15.65
N ARG A 2 -15.09 -4.80 15.35
CA ARG A 2 -15.09 -5.71 14.19
C ARG A 2 -15.56 -4.94 12.95
N CYS A 3 -14.93 -5.17 11.79
CA CYS A 3 -15.39 -4.58 10.54
C CYS A 3 -16.79 -5.14 10.21
N LYS A 4 -17.74 -4.29 9.82
CA LYS A 4 -19.10 -4.72 9.45
C LYS A 4 -19.21 -5.25 8.01
N ILE A 5 -18.18 -4.99 7.20
CA ILE A 5 -18.14 -5.34 5.78
C ILE A 5 -17.45 -6.69 5.59
N TYR A 6 -16.33 -6.90 6.29
CA TYR A 6 -15.54 -8.13 6.20
C TYR A 6 -15.47 -8.78 7.56
N GLU A 7 -15.85 -10.06 7.64
CA GLU A 7 -15.64 -10.89 8.82
C GLU A 7 -14.14 -11.08 9.08
N PHE A 8 -13.39 -11.36 8.01
CA PHE A 8 -11.92 -11.41 7.98
C PHE A 8 -11.41 -10.33 7.04
N ARG A 9 -10.85 -9.24 7.59
CA ARG A 9 -10.38 -8.11 6.78
C ARG A 9 -9.08 -8.50 6.06
N PRO A 10 -9.01 -8.39 4.72
CA PRO A 10 -7.79 -8.68 3.98
C PRO A 10 -6.66 -7.73 4.36
N GLN A 11 -5.41 -8.22 4.39
CA GLN A 11 -4.25 -7.45 4.83
C GLN A 11 -4.03 -6.17 4.00
N GLY A 12 -4.25 -6.21 2.68
CA GLY A 12 -4.19 -5.02 1.82
C GLY A 12 -5.18 -3.91 2.24
N CYS A 13 -6.37 -4.28 2.74
CA CYS A 13 -7.36 -3.32 3.23
C CYS A 13 -6.95 -2.59 4.52
N HIS A 14 -5.90 -3.03 5.22
CA HIS A 14 -5.35 -2.32 6.37
C HIS A 14 -4.44 -1.16 5.97
N CYS A 15 -3.89 -1.19 4.76
CA CYS A 15 -2.99 -0.15 4.27
C CYS A 15 -3.74 1.00 3.59
N TYR A 16 -4.95 0.75 3.11
CA TYR A 16 -5.78 1.75 2.46
C TYR A 16 -6.01 3.00 3.33
N PRO A 17 -5.89 4.23 2.79
CA PRO A 17 -5.70 4.57 1.37
C PRO A 17 -4.26 4.65 0.86
N LEU A 18 -3.24 4.29 1.65
CA LEU A 18 -1.87 4.25 1.16
C LEU A 18 -1.69 3.04 0.24
N VAL A 19 -1.30 3.30 -1.00
CA VAL A 19 -1.03 2.29 -2.03
C VAL A 19 0.36 2.52 -2.61
N TYR A 20 0.90 1.51 -3.29
CA TYR A 20 2.14 1.63 -4.04
C TYR A 20 1.83 1.66 -5.53
N ASP A 21 2.13 2.78 -6.16
CA ASP A 21 1.99 2.96 -7.61
C ASP A 21 3.26 2.44 -8.27
N ILE A 22 3.10 1.33 -9.00
CA ILE A 22 4.18 0.64 -9.71
C ILE A 22 4.69 1.41 -10.93
N GLU A 23 3.85 2.24 -11.56
CA GLU A 23 4.21 2.97 -12.77
C GLU A 23 5.19 4.10 -12.44
N ILE A 24 5.00 4.74 -11.28
CA ILE A 24 5.88 5.81 -10.78
C ILE A 24 6.80 5.37 -9.64
N ASN A 25 6.72 4.10 -9.23
CA ASN A 25 7.55 3.48 -8.19
C ASN A 25 7.48 4.20 -6.82
N GLN A 26 6.29 4.68 -6.43
CA GLN A 26 6.10 5.51 -5.23
C GLN A 26 4.88 5.11 -4.40
N TYR A 27 4.96 5.39 -3.09
CA TYR A 27 3.80 5.29 -2.20
C TYR A 27 2.92 6.52 -2.38
N VAL A 28 1.67 6.33 -2.77
CA VAL A 28 0.69 7.39 -3.01
C VAL A 28 -0.59 7.12 -2.23
N LEU A 29 -1.37 8.17 -2.00
CA LEU A 29 -2.74 8.00 -1.52
C LEU A 29 -3.65 7.77 -2.70
N ASP A 30 -4.51 6.77 -2.59
CA ASP A 30 -5.57 6.55 -3.55
C ASP A 30 -6.45 7.81 -3.68
N LYS A 31 -6.61 8.29 -4.91
CA LYS A 31 -7.38 9.49 -5.27
C LYS A 31 -8.89 9.26 -5.14
N ASP A 32 -9.33 8.01 -5.28
CA ASP A 32 -10.72 7.62 -5.16
C ASP A 32 -11.13 7.41 -3.69
N CYS A 33 -10.18 7.55 -2.76
CA CYS A 33 -10.50 7.56 -1.34
C CYS A 33 -11.42 8.76 -1.04
N PRO A 34 -12.59 8.55 -0.40
CA PRO A 34 -13.46 9.66 -0.02
C PRO A 34 -12.85 10.51 1.11
N ASN A 35 -11.87 10.00 1.85
CA ASN A 35 -11.34 10.64 3.06
C ASN A 35 -9.81 10.56 3.22
N PRO A 36 -8.99 10.92 2.21
CA PRO A 36 -7.52 10.78 2.27
C PRO A 36 -6.90 11.68 3.35
N ARG A 37 -7.53 12.84 3.62
CA ARG A 37 -7.08 13.77 4.65
C ARG A 37 -7.15 13.18 6.06
N LEU A 38 -8.11 12.30 6.35
CA LEU A 38 -8.18 11.64 7.66
C LEU A 38 -6.99 10.72 7.90
N PHE A 39 -6.47 10.09 6.85
CA PHE A 39 -5.27 9.27 6.93
C PHE A 39 -4.03 10.12 7.21
N LEU A 40 -3.93 11.29 6.58
CA LEU A 40 -2.81 12.22 6.75
C LEU A 40 -2.69 12.84 8.15
N LYS A 41 -3.76 12.83 8.95
CA LYS A 41 -3.76 13.42 10.31
C LYS A 41 -2.77 12.77 11.27
N ASN A 42 -2.35 11.53 11.02
CA ASN A 42 -1.44 10.80 11.90
C ASN A 42 -0.19 10.35 11.14
N ARG A 43 0.89 11.13 11.25
CA ARG A 43 2.16 10.85 10.57
C ARG A 43 2.78 9.51 11.00
N ASN A 44 2.68 9.13 12.27
CA ASN A 44 3.20 7.84 12.75
C ASN A 44 2.45 6.68 12.11
N LYS A 45 1.13 6.81 11.95
CA LYS A 45 0.32 5.81 11.24
C LYS A 45 0.76 5.63 9.80
N ILE A 46 1.05 6.72 9.08
CA ILE A 46 1.54 6.64 7.69
C ILE A 46 2.86 5.85 7.63
N SER A 47 3.82 6.15 8.51
CA SER A 47 5.12 5.48 8.54
C SER A 47 4.98 3.98 8.78
N ILE A 48 4.17 3.59 9.77
CA ILE A 48 3.90 2.17 10.08
C ILE A 48 3.21 1.49 8.90
N THR A 49 2.18 2.11 8.34
CA THR A 49 1.46 1.57 7.17
C THR A 49 2.39 1.37 5.99
N ARG A 50 3.35 2.27 5.76
CA ARG A 50 4.35 2.14 4.69
C ARG A 50 5.27 0.94 4.90
N ILE A 51 5.69 0.67 6.14
CA ILE A 51 6.52 -0.50 6.48
C ILE A 51 5.72 -1.79 6.23
N VAL A 52 4.48 -1.87 6.75
CA VAL A 52 3.62 -3.04 6.56
C VAL A 52 3.33 -3.29 5.07
N LEU A 53 3.05 -2.23 4.31
CA LEU A 53 2.81 -2.33 2.88
C LEU A 53 4.07 -2.79 2.15
N LYS A 54 5.26 -2.27 2.50
CA LYS A 54 6.53 -2.74 1.93
C LYS A 54 6.73 -4.24 2.14
N GLU A 55 6.58 -4.71 3.38
CA GLU A 55 6.73 -6.13 3.70
C GLU A 55 5.73 -7.00 2.93
N TYR A 56 4.48 -6.54 2.79
CA TYR A 56 3.45 -7.24 2.03
C TYR A 56 3.82 -7.37 0.55
N LEU A 57 4.27 -6.27 -0.07
CA LEU A 57 4.68 -6.25 -1.47
C LEU A 57 5.94 -7.09 -1.73
N GLU A 58 6.85 -7.19 -0.76
CA GLU A 58 8.04 -8.02 -0.83
C GLU A 58 7.73 -9.52 -0.72
N LYS A 59 6.86 -9.90 0.24
CA LYS A 59 6.54 -11.30 0.54
C LYS A 59 5.60 -11.92 -0.49
N ASP A 60 4.51 -11.22 -0.82
CA ASP A 60 3.41 -11.82 -1.57
C ASP A 60 3.54 -11.56 -3.07
N LEU A 61 4.15 -10.43 -3.46
CA LEU A 61 4.19 -10.01 -4.86
C LEU A 61 5.60 -9.95 -5.45
N LYS A 62 6.66 -10.08 -4.64
CA LYS A 62 8.08 -9.95 -5.06
C LYS A 62 8.36 -8.65 -5.85
N ILE A 63 7.57 -7.60 -5.63
CA ILE A 63 7.63 -6.36 -6.43
C ILE A 63 8.83 -5.50 -6.03
N ILE A 64 9.27 -5.53 -4.76
CA ILE A 64 10.30 -4.62 -4.23
C ILE A 64 11.63 -5.37 -3.99
N ARG A 65 12.13 -6.08 -5.00
CA ARG A 65 13.57 -6.45 -5.04
C ARG A 65 14.25 -5.59 -6.10
N GLY A 66 14.70 -4.41 -5.66
CA GLY A 66 15.42 -3.47 -6.51
C GLY A 66 15.26 -2.03 -6.03
N ASP A 67 15.91 -1.69 -4.93
CA ASP A 67 16.29 -0.30 -4.73
C ASP A 67 17.31 0.06 -5.84
N THR A 68 17.13 1.24 -6.44
CA THR A 68 17.93 1.89 -7.50
C THR A 68 17.52 1.62 -8.96
N HIS A 69 16.92 2.66 -9.57
CA HIS A 69 16.79 2.94 -11.01
C HIS A 69 16.14 1.88 -11.92
N GLY A 70 14.84 2.07 -12.23
CA GLY A 70 14.26 1.59 -13.50
C GLY A 70 12.79 1.15 -13.40
N PRO A 71 12.00 1.29 -14.47
CA PRO A 71 10.61 0.83 -14.50
C PRO A 71 10.57 -0.70 -14.55
N LEU A 72 9.97 -1.32 -13.52
CA LEU A 72 9.74 -2.76 -13.47
C LEU A 72 8.64 -3.14 -14.46
N ARG A 73 9.03 -3.79 -15.56
CA ARG A 73 8.09 -4.41 -16.51
C ARG A 73 7.36 -5.55 -15.79
N LYS A 74 6.02 -5.49 -15.76
CA LYS A 74 5.17 -6.63 -15.38
C LYS A 74 5.61 -7.89 -16.13
N ILE A 75 5.90 -8.96 -15.40
CA ILE A 75 5.92 -10.30 -15.96
C ILE A 75 4.46 -10.65 -16.23
N ARG A 76 4.09 -10.71 -17.51
CA ARG A 76 2.83 -11.29 -17.96
C ARG A 76 2.99 -12.81 -17.95
N GLU A 77 2.12 -13.50 -17.24
CA GLU A 77 1.73 -14.88 -17.56
C GLU A 77 0.39 -14.83 -18.31
#